data_AF-A0A7K2Q1V3-F1
#
_entry.id   AF-A0A7K2Q1V3-F1
#
_cell.length_a   1.000
_cell.length_b   1.000
_cell.length_c   1.000
_cell.angle_alpha   90.00
_cell.angle_beta   90.00
_cell.angle_gamma   90.00
#
_symmetry.space_group_name_H-M   'P 1'
#
loop_
_entity.id
_entity.type
_entity.pdbx_description
1 polymer ?
#
loop_
_entity_poly.entity_id
_entity_poly.type
_entity_poly.pdbx_seq_one_letter_code
_entity_poly.pdbx_strand_id
1 'polypeptide(L)'
;LARAHTEFSRGAAAADPEWMSFFGEAELESLESRCWAALGEHARAARHARRAADLQDPHFARNVALYTAELADDLARAGAPDEAAWAGGRVLDLLTEVQSTRIQSMLAGTARALVPHQRSPRVAAFLTRHAAV
;
A
#
# COMPACT_ATOMS: atom_id res chain seq x y z
N LEU A 1 -4.38 18.96 -3.50
CA LEU A 1 -3.16 18.49 -2.81
C LEU A 1 -2.26 19.63 -2.31
N ALA A 2 -2.08 20.74 -3.04
CA ALA A 2 -1.19 21.86 -2.65
C ALA A 2 -1.34 22.39 -1.21
N ARG A 3 -2.57 22.57 -0.70
CA ARG A 3 -2.80 23.01 0.69
C ARG A 3 -2.27 22.01 1.71
N ALA A 4 -2.47 20.70 1.48
CA ALA A 4 -1.99 19.66 2.40
C ALA A 4 -0.46 19.64 2.48
N HIS A 5 0.21 19.72 1.33
CA HIS A 5 1.67 19.86 1.25
C HIS A 5 2.20 21.11 1.96
N THR A 6 1.50 22.25 1.81
CA THR A 6 1.89 23.50 2.47
C THR A 6 1.80 23.38 3.99
N GLU A 7 0.73 22.80 4.51
CA GLU A 7 0.57 22.61 5.96
C GLU A 7 1.56 21.58 6.51
N PHE A 8 1.78 20.46 5.81
CA PHE A 8 2.77 19.47 6.21
C PHE A 8 4.20 20.03 6.23
N SER A 9 4.55 20.89 5.26
CA SER A 9 5.87 21.52 5.17
C SER A 9 6.21 22.47 6.33
N ARG A 10 5.22 22.84 7.16
CA ARG A 10 5.47 23.63 8.38
C ARG A 10 6.19 22.81 9.45
N GLY A 11 6.19 21.49 9.35
CA GLY A 11 6.87 20.58 10.27
C GLY A 11 6.17 20.46 11.61
N ALA A 12 6.82 19.73 12.52
CA ALA A 12 6.30 19.47 13.86
C ALA A 12 6.27 20.74 14.72
N ALA A 13 5.26 20.84 15.59
CA ALA A 13 5.14 21.86 16.61
C ALA A 13 5.35 21.27 18.00
N ALA A 14 5.85 22.08 18.95
CA ALA A 14 6.05 21.65 20.33
C ALA A 14 4.75 21.23 21.05
N ALA A 15 3.59 21.63 20.52
CA ALA A 15 2.28 21.27 21.04
C ALA A 15 1.66 20.05 20.34
N ASP A 16 2.37 19.41 19.39
CA ASP A 16 1.86 18.23 18.71
C ASP A 16 1.73 17.08 19.70
N PRO A 17 0.57 16.40 19.72
CA PRO A 17 0.36 15.30 20.64
C PRO A 17 1.20 14.09 20.22
N GLU A 18 1.68 13.32 21.20
CA GLU A 18 2.54 12.15 20.96
C GLU A 18 1.97 11.14 19.95
N TRP A 19 0.64 10.98 19.93
CA TRP A 19 -0.03 10.08 19.00
C TRP A 19 0.15 10.47 17.52
N MET A 20 0.57 11.69 17.20
CA MET A 20 0.86 12.13 15.82
C MET A 20 2.21 11.66 15.29
N SER A 21 3.04 10.99 16.09
CA SER A 21 4.38 10.52 15.70
C SER A 21 4.40 9.58 14.48
N PHE A 22 3.30 8.90 14.17
CA PHE A 22 3.19 8.08 12.95
C PHE A 22 2.97 8.92 11.68
N PHE A 23 2.50 10.16 11.80
CA PHE A 23 2.12 11.01 10.68
C PHE A 23 3.36 11.71 10.11
N GLY A 24 4.11 10.97 9.31
CA GLY A 24 5.26 11.46 8.57
C GLY A 24 5.01 11.56 7.07
N GLU A 25 6.09 11.73 6.31
CA GLU A 25 6.03 11.81 4.84
C GLU A 25 5.40 10.56 4.22
N ALA A 26 5.60 9.38 4.82
CA ALA A 26 4.99 8.14 4.38
C ALA A 26 3.44 8.17 4.42
N GLU A 27 2.84 8.75 5.47
CA GLU A 27 1.38 8.87 5.57
C GLU A 27 0.84 9.90 4.56
N LEU A 28 1.55 11.02 4.34
CA LEU A 28 1.19 11.98 3.30
C LEU A 28 1.21 11.35 1.90
N GLU A 29 2.23 10.57 1.59
CA GLU A 29 2.35 9.82 0.34
C GLU A 29 1.21 8.79 0.17
N SER A 30 0.84 8.04 1.22
CA SER A 30 -0.32 7.14 1.17
C SER A 30 -1.63 7.88 0.93
N LEU A 31 -1.85 9.01 1.60
CA LEU A 31 -3.03 9.84 1.39
C LEU A 31 -3.12 10.36 -0.04
N GLU A 32 -1.99 10.81 -0.60
CA GLU A 32 -1.92 11.25 -1.99
C GLU A 32 -2.16 10.08 -2.97
N SER A 33 -1.61 8.90 -2.67
CA SER A 33 -1.90 7.68 -3.44
C SER A 33 -3.40 7.42 -3.54
N ARG A 34 -4.09 7.44 -2.39
CA ARG A 34 -5.54 7.23 -2.32
C ARG A 34 -6.33 8.29 -3.10
N CYS A 35 -5.87 9.54 -3.11
CA CYS A 35 -6.48 10.58 -3.95
C CYS A 35 -6.34 10.24 -5.44
N TRP A 36 -5.17 9.82 -5.91
CA TRP A 36 -4.97 9.43 -7.31
C TRP A 36 -5.75 8.17 -7.67
N ALA A 37 -5.79 7.17 -6.79
CA ALA A 37 -6.58 5.96 -6.99
C ALA A 37 -8.08 6.28 -7.13
N ALA A 38 -8.60 7.21 -6.31
CA ALA A 38 -9.99 7.66 -6.40
C ALA A 38 -10.31 8.40 -7.72
N LEU A 39 -9.30 8.97 -8.38
CA LEU A 39 -9.43 9.59 -9.70
C LEU A 39 -9.22 8.59 -10.86
N GLY A 40 -8.91 7.31 -10.57
CA GLY A 40 -8.59 6.30 -11.57
C GLY A 40 -7.16 6.36 -12.10
N GLU A 41 -6.32 7.25 -11.58
CA GLU A 41 -4.91 7.43 -11.98
C GLU A 41 -4.00 6.41 -11.27
N HIS A 42 -4.28 5.12 -11.43
CA HIS A 42 -3.67 4.03 -10.67
C HIS A 42 -2.14 3.94 -10.84
N ALA A 43 -1.61 4.29 -12.02
CA ALA A 43 -0.15 4.34 -12.22
C ALA A 43 0.52 5.46 -11.40
N ARG A 44 -0.20 6.57 -11.13
CA ARG A 44 0.29 7.63 -10.24
C ARG A 44 0.16 7.20 -8.78
N ALA A 45 -0.99 6.63 -8.43
CA ALA A 45 -1.24 6.08 -7.11
C ALA A 45 -0.14 5.07 -6.71
N ALA A 46 0.15 4.09 -7.56
CA ALA A 46 1.21 3.11 -7.34
C ALA A 46 2.59 3.75 -7.04
N ARG A 47 2.95 4.88 -7.67
CA ARG A 47 4.21 5.58 -7.35
C ARG A 47 4.21 6.16 -5.94
N HIS A 48 3.11 6.78 -5.54
CA HIS A 48 2.95 7.34 -4.20
C HIS A 48 2.87 6.24 -3.13
N ALA A 49 2.09 5.17 -3.36
CA ALA A 49 2.02 4.03 -2.44
C ALA A 49 3.37 3.31 -2.30
N ARG A 50 4.16 3.19 -3.38
CA ARG A 50 5.55 2.69 -3.34
C ARG A 50 6.40 3.56 -2.43
N ARG A 51 6.37 4.88 -2.64
CA ARG A 51 7.15 5.83 -1.83
C ARG A 51 6.72 5.79 -0.36
N ALA A 52 5.43 5.69 -0.08
CA ALA A 52 4.89 5.52 1.27
C ALA A 52 5.44 4.24 1.94
N ALA A 53 5.38 3.11 1.24
CA ALA A 53 5.86 1.82 1.76
C ALA A 53 7.39 1.81 1.98
N ASP A 54 8.15 2.51 1.15
CA ASP A 54 9.62 2.57 1.26
C ASP A 54 10.10 3.57 2.33
N LEU A 55 9.34 4.65 2.57
CA LEU A 55 9.65 5.66 3.59
C LEU A 55 9.23 5.26 4.99
N GLN A 56 8.22 4.39 5.13
CA GLN A 56 7.64 4.11 6.44
C GLN A 56 8.63 3.38 7.36
N ASP A 57 8.75 3.87 8.59
CA ASP A 57 9.59 3.22 9.60
C ASP A 57 9.08 1.78 9.83
N PRO A 58 9.95 0.75 9.70
CA PRO A 58 9.60 -0.64 9.96
C PRO A 58 8.98 -0.89 11.34
N HIS A 59 9.24 -0.02 12.33
CA HIS A 59 8.58 -0.06 13.64
C HIS A 59 7.05 0.02 13.52
N PHE A 60 6.52 0.74 12.53
CA PHE A 60 5.09 0.78 12.22
C PHE A 60 4.70 -0.31 11.21
N ALA A 61 4.97 -1.59 11.54
CA ALA A 61 4.75 -2.74 10.67
C ALA A 61 3.36 -2.79 10.03
N ARG A 62 2.31 -2.39 10.77
CA ARG A 62 0.94 -2.32 10.25
C ARG A 62 0.78 -1.28 9.14
N ASN A 63 1.44 -0.14 9.24
CA ASN A 63 1.40 0.90 8.20
C ASN A 63 2.21 0.47 6.97
N VAL A 64 3.37 -0.18 7.17
CA VAL A 64 4.13 -0.78 6.06
C VAL A 64 3.26 -1.78 5.31
N ALA A 65 2.54 -2.65 6.02
CA ALA A 65 1.63 -3.62 5.43
C ALA A 65 0.46 -2.95 4.69
N LEU A 66 -0.12 -1.89 5.27
CA LEU A 66 -1.19 -1.12 4.65
C LEU A 66 -0.74 -0.47 3.33
N TYR A 67 0.36 0.28 3.34
CA TYR A 67 0.84 0.97 2.14
C TYR A 67 1.30 -0.01 1.05
N THR A 68 1.90 -1.14 1.44
CA THR A 68 2.26 -2.21 0.50
C THR A 68 1.02 -2.86 -0.12
N ALA A 69 -0.10 -2.95 0.62
CA ALA A 69 -1.36 -3.44 0.08
C ALA A 69 -2.04 -2.42 -0.84
N GLU A 70 -1.98 -1.12 -0.53
CA GLU A 70 -2.46 -0.04 -1.42
C GLU A 70 -1.71 -0.11 -2.75
N LEU A 71 -0.39 -0.22 -2.68
CA LEU A 71 0.48 -0.40 -3.83
C LEU A 71 0.15 -1.65 -4.67
N ALA A 72 -0.14 -2.79 -4.03
CA ALA A 72 -0.49 -4.00 -4.76
C ALA A 72 -1.80 -3.85 -5.55
N ASP A 73 -2.82 -3.22 -4.95
CA ASP A 73 -4.10 -2.92 -5.63
C ASP A 73 -3.90 -1.93 -6.78
N ASP A 74 -3.15 -0.84 -6.54
CA ASP A 74 -2.89 0.17 -7.57
C ASP A 74 -2.08 -0.38 -8.74
N LEU A 75 -1.07 -1.23 -8.50
CA LEU A 75 -0.32 -1.91 -9.56
C LEU A 75 -1.19 -2.86 -10.37
N ALA A 76 -2.09 -3.61 -9.71
CA ALA A 76 -3.01 -4.51 -10.40
C ALA A 76 -3.94 -3.72 -11.33
N ARG A 77 -4.50 -2.60 -10.85
CA ARG A 77 -5.37 -1.72 -11.63
C ARG A 77 -4.64 -0.94 -12.72
N ALA A 78 -3.35 -0.66 -12.53
CA ALA A 78 -2.49 -0.02 -13.52
C ALA A 78 -1.99 -1.00 -14.61
N GLY A 79 -2.36 -2.29 -14.56
CA GLY A 79 -1.96 -3.29 -15.54
C GLY A 79 -0.53 -3.81 -15.36
N ALA A 80 0.01 -3.76 -14.13
CA ALA A 80 1.33 -4.28 -13.76
C ALA A 80 1.20 -5.56 -12.88
N PRO A 81 0.68 -6.68 -13.41
CA PRO A 81 0.27 -7.83 -12.60
C PRO A 81 1.44 -8.53 -11.88
N ASP A 82 2.62 -8.58 -12.49
CA ASP A 82 3.80 -9.20 -11.87
C ASP A 82 4.33 -8.40 -10.68
N GLU A 83 4.32 -7.08 -10.78
CA GLU A 83 4.72 -6.20 -9.67
C GLU A 83 3.66 -6.20 -8.57
N ALA A 84 2.38 -6.23 -8.94
CA ALA A 84 1.26 -6.36 -8.01
C ALA A 84 1.35 -7.66 -7.21
N ALA A 85 1.62 -8.79 -7.87
CA ALA A 85 1.81 -10.08 -7.22
C ALA A 85 3.04 -10.09 -6.29
N TRP A 86 4.13 -9.43 -6.68
CA TRP A 86 5.29 -9.27 -5.80
C TRP A 86 4.95 -8.47 -4.53
N ALA A 87 4.29 -7.32 -4.68
CA ALA A 87 3.85 -6.50 -3.55
C ALA A 87 2.86 -7.26 -2.66
N GLY A 88 1.88 -7.95 -3.26
CA GLY A 88 0.92 -8.79 -2.54
C GLY A 88 1.59 -9.92 -1.75
N GLY A 89 2.64 -10.54 -2.30
CA GLY A 89 3.47 -11.52 -1.59
C GLY A 89 4.12 -10.93 -0.33
N ARG A 90 4.66 -9.71 -0.43
CA ARG A 90 5.21 -9.00 0.74
C ARG A 90 4.14 -8.68 1.80
N VAL A 91 2.92 -8.36 1.38
CA VAL A 91 1.80 -8.15 2.31
C VAL A 91 1.48 -9.43 3.08
N LEU A 92 1.49 -10.60 2.43
CA LEU A 92 1.29 -11.88 3.10
C LEU A 92 2.38 -12.14 4.16
N ASP A 93 3.63 -11.81 3.86
CA ASP A 93 4.74 -11.94 4.82
C ASP A 93 4.49 -11.05 6.05
N LEU A 94 4.09 -9.80 5.85
CA LEU A 94 3.82 -8.84 6.94
C LEU A 94 2.58 -9.22 7.76
N LEU A 95 1.56 -9.83 7.16
CA LEU A 95 0.36 -10.31 7.86
C LEU A 95 0.64 -11.47 8.83
N THR A 96 1.83 -12.07 8.79
CA THR A 96 2.25 -13.02 9.84
C THR A 96 2.53 -12.30 11.18
N GLU A 97 2.82 -11.00 11.15
CA GLU A 97 3.16 -10.19 12.32
C GLU A 97 2.02 -9.26 12.75
N VAL A 98 1.08 -8.93 11.85
CA VAL A 98 -0.01 -7.98 12.12
C VAL A 98 -1.38 -8.51 11.74
N GLN A 99 -2.38 -8.26 12.59
CA GLN A 99 -3.77 -8.62 12.34
C GLN A 99 -4.54 -7.44 11.76
N SER A 100 -5.03 -7.54 10.53
CA SER A 100 -5.82 -6.47 9.90
C SER A 100 -6.81 -6.96 8.84
N THR A 101 -8.11 -6.91 9.16
CA THR A 101 -9.20 -7.24 8.23
C THR A 101 -9.22 -6.34 7.00
N ARG A 102 -8.84 -5.06 7.15
CA ARG A 102 -8.75 -4.12 6.01
C ARG A 102 -7.71 -4.57 5.00
N ILE A 103 -6.51 -4.92 5.46
CA ILE A 103 -5.40 -5.34 4.59
C ILE A 103 -5.75 -6.67 3.92
N GLN A 104 -6.33 -7.62 4.65
CA GLN A 104 -6.84 -8.87 4.09
C GLN A 104 -7.88 -8.63 2.98
N SER A 105 -8.81 -7.69 3.20
CA SER A 105 -9.84 -7.35 2.21
C SER A 105 -9.26 -6.74 0.94
N MET A 106 -8.25 -5.87 1.07
CA MET A 106 -7.53 -5.30 -0.06
C MET A 106 -6.78 -6.36 -0.85
N LEU A 107 -6.15 -7.31 -0.15
CA LEU A 107 -5.41 -8.39 -0.76
C LEU A 107 -6.35 -9.36 -1.51
N ALA A 108 -7.53 -9.64 -0.95
CA ALA A 108 -8.56 -10.40 -1.65
C ALA A 108 -9.05 -9.68 -2.93
N GLY A 109 -9.16 -8.34 -2.89
CA GLY A 109 -9.40 -7.52 -4.07
C GLY A 109 -8.31 -7.68 -5.13
N THR A 110 -7.06 -7.54 -4.72
CA THR A 110 -5.87 -7.70 -5.58
C THR A 110 -5.81 -9.10 -6.20
N ALA A 111 -6.00 -10.15 -5.40
CA ALA A 111 -6.01 -11.54 -5.86
C ALA A 111 -7.07 -11.75 -6.94
N ARG A 112 -8.29 -11.25 -6.75
CA ARG A 112 -9.36 -11.32 -7.78
C ARG A 112 -8.95 -10.61 -9.07
N ALA A 113 -8.35 -9.43 -8.98
CA ALA A 113 -7.88 -8.67 -10.15
C ALA A 113 -6.75 -9.40 -10.91
N LEU A 114 -5.96 -10.23 -10.22
CA LEU A 114 -4.83 -10.95 -10.80
C LEU A 114 -5.18 -12.33 -11.37
N VAL A 115 -6.37 -12.89 -11.11
CA VAL A 115 -6.80 -14.18 -11.68
C VAL A 115 -6.61 -14.26 -13.21
N PRO A 116 -6.99 -13.25 -14.02
CA PRO A 116 -6.77 -13.29 -15.47
C PRO A 116 -5.29 -13.43 -15.89
N HIS A 117 -4.35 -13.08 -14.99
CA HIS A 117 -2.91 -13.10 -15.22
C HIS A 117 -2.21 -14.33 -14.63
N GLN A 118 -2.96 -15.34 -14.16
CA GLN A 118 -2.43 -16.55 -13.50
C GLN A 118 -1.43 -17.39 -14.31
N ARG A 119 -1.27 -17.12 -15.62
CA ARG A 119 -0.23 -17.75 -16.45
C ARG A 119 1.18 -17.23 -16.14
N SER A 120 1.29 -16.05 -15.52
CA SER A 120 2.57 -15.57 -14.99
C SER A 120 2.96 -16.42 -13.77
N PRO A 121 4.20 -16.97 -13.72
CA PRO A 121 4.65 -17.76 -12.58
C PRO A 121 4.59 -17.00 -11.26
N ARG A 122 4.87 -15.69 -11.29
CA ARG A 122 4.84 -14.85 -10.09
C ARG A 122 3.43 -14.62 -9.59
N VAL A 123 2.50 -14.36 -10.50
CA VAL A 123 1.07 -14.22 -10.17
C VAL A 123 0.52 -15.54 -9.63
N ALA A 124 0.82 -16.66 -10.28
CA ALA A 124 0.41 -17.98 -9.82
C ALA A 124 0.89 -18.26 -8.39
N ALA A 125 2.17 -18.01 -8.10
CA ALA A 125 2.74 -18.19 -6.77
C ALA A 125 2.05 -17.33 -5.71
N PHE A 126 1.77 -16.06 -6.01
CA PHE A 126 1.01 -15.18 -5.12
C PHE A 126 -0.40 -15.70 -4.86
N LEU A 127 -1.14 -16.09 -5.91
CA LEU A 127 -2.50 -16.60 -5.78
C LEU A 127 -2.56 -17.90 -4.97
N THR A 128 -1.61 -18.82 -5.16
CA THR A 128 -1.50 -20.04 -4.35
C THR A 128 -1.27 -19.72 -2.88
N ARG A 129 -0.35 -18.79 -2.57
CA ARG A 129 -0.10 -18.37 -1.19
C ARG A 129 -1.32 -17.70 -0.56
N HIS A 130 -2.00 -16.82 -1.30
CA HIS A 130 -3.21 -16.13 -0.84
C HIS A 130 -4.37 -17.10 -0.55
N ALA A 131 -4.49 -18.20 -1.30
CA ALA A 131 -5.54 -19.20 -1.07
C ALA A 131 -5.32 -20.05 0.19
N ALA A 132 -4.12 -20.01 0.78
CA ALA A 132 -3.77 -20.78 1.97
C ALA A 132 -3.96 -20.01 3.30
N VAL A 133 -4.39 -18.74 3.23
CA VAL A 133 -4.61 -17.85 4.38
C VAL A 133 -6.08 -17.50 4.58
#